data_AF-A0A2A6BQT1-F1
#
_entry.id   AF-A0A2A6BQT1-F1
#
_cell.length_a   1.000
_cell.length_b   1.000
_cell.length_c   1.000
_cell.angle_alpha   90.00
_cell.angle_beta   90.00
_cell.angle_gamma   90.00
#
_symmetry.space_group_name_H-M   'P 1'
#
loop_
_entity.id
_entity.type
_entity.pdbx_description
1 polymer ?
#
loop_
_entity_poly.entity_id
_entity_poly.type
_entity_poly.pdbx_seq_one_letter_code
_entity_poly.pdbx_strand_id
1 'polypeptide(L)' 'MGRYIVDVEVKHKIEDCLMYNDKLTLCQKLAIGDEHGLIALQGHCLALLDKPRKVKAIAGEDEFGGLSDKLKVAALSKML' A
#
# COMPACT_ATOMS: atom_id res chain seq x y z
N MET A 1 18.90 17.60 18.00
CA MET A 1 18.82 16.45 17.07
C MET A 1 17.77 15.42 17.53
N GLY A 2 16.53 15.84 17.84
CA GLY A 2 15.53 14.94 18.46
C GLY A 2 14.23 14.72 17.66
N ARG A 3 13.92 15.56 16.65
CA ARG A 3 12.65 15.46 15.91
C ARG A 3 12.63 14.35 14.86
N TYR A 4 13.76 14.08 14.22
CA TYR A 4 13.83 13.10 13.13
C TYR A 4 13.64 11.65 13.59
N ILE A 5 14.03 11.31 14.83
CA ILE A 5 13.94 9.94 15.34
C ILE A 5 12.48 9.57 15.67
N VAL A 6 11.72 10.53 16.21
CA VAL A 6 10.30 10.32 16.55
C VAL A 6 9.46 10.13 15.29
N ASP A 7 9.75 10.87 14.22
CA ASP A 7 9.02 10.77 12.95
C ASP A 7 9.19 9.39 12.29
N VAL A 8 10.41 8.84 12.30
CA VAL A 8 10.71 7.52 11.74
C VAL A 8 10.07 6.41 12.55
N GLU A 9 10.12 6.47 13.88
CA GLU A 9 9.55 5.44 14.74
C GLU A 9 8.01 5.43 14.70
N VAL A 10 7.39 6.60 14.56
CA VAL A 10 5.95 6.74 14.35
C VAL A 10 5.54 6.20 12.98
N LYS A 11 6.28 6.52 11.90
CA LYS A 11 6.03 5.94 10.57
C LYS A 11 6.09 4.42 10.60
N HIS A 12 7.10 3.84 11.24
CA HIS A 12 7.27 2.39 11.28
C HIS A 12 6.11 1.70 12.02
N LYS A 13 5.65 2.28 13.13
CA LYS A 13 4.46 1.77 13.85
C LYS A 13 3.17 1.90 13.03
N ILE A 14 3.00 2.99 12.28
CA ILE A 14 1.85 3.18 11.40
C ILE A 14 1.87 2.13 10.28
N GLU A 15 3.03 1.91 9.67
CA GLU A 15 3.21 0.88 8.64
C GLU A 15 2.84 -0.51 9.17
N ASP A 16 3.37 -0.90 10.32
CA ASP A 16 3.09 -2.18 10.95
C ASP A 16 1.58 -2.33 11.26
N CYS A 17 0.98 -1.31 11.86
CA CYS A 17 -0.45 -1.29 12.18
C CYS A 17 -1.32 -1.43 10.92
N LEU A 18 -0.97 -0.73 9.84
CA LEU A 18 -1.69 -0.79 8.56
C LEU A 18 -1.48 -2.14 7.86
N MET A 19 -0.27 -2.73 7.92
CA MET A 19 0.00 -4.05 7.34
C MET A 19 -0.93 -5.10 7.91
N TYR A 20 -1.10 -5.14 9.24
CA TYR A 20 -1.93 -6.13 9.95
C TYR A 20 -3.41 -5.73 10.09
N ASN A 21 -3.83 -4.58 9.54
CA ASN A 21 -5.22 -4.15 9.66
C ASN A 21 -6.14 -4.91 8.68
N ASP A 22 -7.04 -5.75 9.17
CA ASP A 22 -8.01 -6.46 8.32
C ASP A 22 -9.20 -5.61 7.85
N LYS A 23 -9.39 -4.40 8.41
CA LYS A 23 -10.48 -3.51 8.00
C LYS A 23 -10.18 -2.73 6.73
N LEU A 24 -8.90 -2.54 6.41
CA LEU A 24 -8.47 -1.80 5.23
C LEU A 24 -8.20 -2.75 4.07
N THR A 25 -8.75 -2.42 2.91
CA THR A 25 -8.46 -3.15 1.67
C THR A 25 -7.00 -2.92 1.23
N LEU A 26 -6.50 -3.81 0.37
CA LEU A 26 -5.15 -3.66 -0.19
C LEU A 26 -5.01 -2.34 -0.94
N CYS A 27 -6.06 -1.89 -1.64
CA CYS A 27 -6.12 -0.58 -2.29
C CYS A 27 -5.95 0.57 -1.30
N GLN A 28 -6.71 0.58 -0.21
CA GLN A 28 -6.62 1.63 0.80
C GLN A 28 -5.24 1.70 1.44
N LYS A 29 -4.64 0.54 1.78
CA LYS A 29 -3.28 0.50 2.33
C LYS A 29 -2.25 1.06 1.34
N LEU A 30 -2.41 0.76 0.06
CA LEU A 30 -1.57 1.31 -1.00
C LEU A 30 -1.73 2.81 -1.17
N ALA A 31 -2.98 3.31 -1.15
CA ALA A 31 -3.29 4.72 -1.25
C ALA A 31 -2.66 5.53 -0.09
N ILE A 32 -2.86 5.05 1.15
CA ILE A 32 -2.27 5.64 2.36
C ILE A 32 -0.74 5.59 2.26
N GLY A 33 -0.18 4.48 1.76
CA GLY A 33 1.26 4.35 1.59
C GLY A 33 1.84 5.31 0.57
N ASP A 34 1.10 5.65 -0.49
CA ASP A 34 1.50 6.66 -1.48
C ASP A 34 1.39 8.07 -0.94
N GLU A 35 0.26 8.39 -0.30
CA GLU A 35 -0.04 9.73 0.22
C GLU A 35 0.96 10.15 1.32
N HIS A 36 1.37 9.21 2.18
CA HIS A 36 2.27 9.49 3.31
C HIS A 36 3.73 9.05 3.09
N GLY A 37 4.05 8.48 1.91
CA GLY A 37 5.38 7.97 1.59
C GLY A 37 5.82 6.84 2.54
N LEU A 38 4.95 5.86 2.76
CA LEU A 38 5.19 4.66 3.57
C LEU A 38 5.69 3.52 2.67
N ILE A 39 7.00 3.50 2.46
CA ILE A 39 7.64 2.62 1.48
C ILE A 39 7.53 1.13 1.88
N ALA A 40 7.63 0.81 3.17
CA ALA A 40 7.52 -0.57 3.62
C ALA A 40 6.08 -1.09 3.44
N LEU A 41 5.07 -0.26 3.74
CA LEU A 41 3.67 -0.59 3.50
C LEU A 41 3.40 -0.80 2.00
N GLN A 42 3.89 0.09 1.13
CA GLN A 42 3.77 -0.09 -0.32
C GLN A 42 4.43 -1.38 -0.78
N GLY A 43 5.66 -1.67 -0.33
CA GLY A 43 6.37 -2.90 -0.66
C GLY A 43 5.62 -4.15 -0.23
N HIS A 44 5.07 -4.16 0.99
CA HIS A 44 4.26 -5.26 1.50
C HIS A 44 2.97 -5.45 0.69
N CYS A 45 2.26 -4.37 0.37
CA CYS A 45 1.04 -4.45 -0.43
C CYS A 45 1.33 -4.95 -1.85
N LEU A 46 2.38 -4.45 -2.49
CA LEU A 46 2.82 -4.92 -3.82
C LEU A 46 3.26 -6.39 -3.80
N ALA A 47 3.93 -6.84 -2.74
CA ALA A 47 4.29 -8.25 -2.57
C ALA A 47 3.04 -9.15 -2.43
N LEU A 48 1.98 -8.66 -1.78
CA LEU A 48 0.70 -9.38 -1.71
C LEU A 48 -0.03 -9.40 -3.06
N LEU A 49 0.19 -8.38 -3.89
CA LEU A 49 -0.34 -8.27 -5.26
C LEU A 49 0.42 -9.10 -6.29
N ASP A 50 1.60 -9.63 -5.97
CA ASP A 50 2.33 -10.56 -6.84
C ASP A 50 1.48 -11.80 -7.22
N LYS A 51 0.43 -12.09 -6.46
CA LYS A 51 -0.56 -13.10 -6.83
C LYS A 51 -1.57 -12.54 -7.83
N PRO A 52 -1.66 -13.07 -9.07
CA PRO A 52 -2.56 -12.54 -10.11
C PRO A 52 -4.05 -12.55 -9.72
N ARG A 53 -4.46 -13.48 -8.85
CA ARG A 53 -5.82 -13.50 -8.26
C ARG A 53 -6.11 -12.26 -7.41
N LYS A 54 -5.10 -11.74 -6.70
CA LYS A 54 -5.25 -10.56 -5.85
C LYS A 54 -5.26 -9.27 -6.66
N VAL A 55 -4.47 -9.17 -7.74
CA VAL A 55 -4.55 -8.02 -8.66
C VAL A 55 -5.94 -7.89 -9.26
N LYS A 56 -6.54 -9.00 -9.70
CA LYS A 56 -7.90 -8.96 -10.25
C LYS A 56 -8.96 -8.60 -9.21
N ALA A 57 -8.75 -9.00 -7.95
CA ALA A 57 -9.63 -8.63 -6.85
C ALA A 57 -9.57 -7.13 -6.57
N ILE A 58 -8.36 -6.56 -6.46
CA ILE A 58 -8.22 -5.12 -6.23
C ILE A 58 -8.67 -4.29 -7.42
N ALA A 59 -8.42 -4.72 -8.67
CA ALA A 59 -8.84 -3.99 -9.86
C ALA A 59 -10.37 -3.88 -10.01
N GLY A 60 -11.12 -4.73 -9.31
CA GLY A 60 -12.57 -4.67 -9.22
C GLY A 60 -13.12 -3.85 -8.05
N GLU A 61 -12.25 -3.34 -7.16
CA GLU A 61 -12.67 -2.45 -6.08
C GLU A 61 -12.80 -1.02 -6.63
N ASP A 62 -13.89 -0.32 -6.30
CA ASP A 62 -14.08 1.11 -6.62
C ASP A 62 -12.89 1.97 -6.17
N GLU A 63 -12.25 1.56 -5.08
CA GLU A 63 -11.09 2.22 -4.47
C GLU A 63 -9.83 2.16 -5.34
N PHE A 64 -9.73 1.16 -6.23
CA PHE A 64 -8.66 1.08 -7.21
C PHE A 64 -8.73 2.24 -8.22
N GLY A 65 -9.93 2.75 -8.51
CA GLY A 65 -10.14 3.95 -9.31
C GLY A 65 -9.49 5.19 -8.69
N GLY A 66 -9.44 5.26 -7.36
CA GLY A 66 -8.83 6.35 -6.59
C GLY A 66 -7.30 6.28 -6.47
N LEU A 67 -6.66 5.19 -6.89
CA LEU A 67 -5.21 5.07 -6.86
C LEU A 67 -4.53 5.94 -7.92
N SER A 68 -3.33 6.39 -7.58
CA SER A 68 -2.42 7.05 -8.52
C SER A 68 -2.08 6.13 -9.69
N ASP A 69 -1.93 6.70 -10.90
CA ASP A 69 -1.63 5.95 -12.12
C ASP A 69 -0.37 5.10 -11.99
N LYS A 70 0.63 5.59 -11.24
CA LYS A 70 1.85 4.85 -10.94
C LYS A 70 1.57 3.53 -10.22
N LEU A 71 0.65 3.54 -9.26
CA LEU A 71 0.28 2.35 -8.49
C LEU A 71 -0.60 1.40 -9.30
N LYS A 72 -1.51 1.94 -10.12
CA LYS A 72 -2.30 1.14 -11.07
C LYS A 72 -1.39 0.40 -12.03
N VAL A 73 -0.41 1.09 -12.62
CA VAL A 73 0.59 0.48 -13.50
C VAL A 73 1.45 -0.54 -12.77
N ALA A 74 1.90 -0.26 -11.54
CA ALA A 74 2.69 -1.20 -10.75
C ALA A 74 1.91 -2.46 -10.35
N ALA A 75 0.61 -2.33 -10.09
CA ALA A 75 -0.26 -3.48 -9.81
C ALA A 75 -0.57 -4.28 -11.08
N LEU A 76 -0.88 -3.61 -12.19
CA LEU A 76 -1.22 -4.26 -13.46
C LEU A 76 0.01 -4.91 -14.13
N SER A 77 1.20 -4.35 -13.96
CA SER A 77 2.44 -4.94 -14.49
C SER A 77 2.78 -6.30 -13.85
N LYS A 78 2.21 -6.60 -12.68
CA LYS A 78 2.31 -7.92 -12.01
C LYS A 78 1.36 -8.97 -12.59
N MET A 79 0.43 -8.61 -13.48
CA MET A 79 -0.44 -9.56 -14.19
C MET A 79 0.16 -10.08 -15.51
N LEU A 80 1.19 -9.42 -16.04
CA LEU A 80 1.91 -9.81 -17.26
C LEU A 80 2.98 -10.84 -16.92
#